data_AF-A0A6P1MFU9-F1
#
_entry.id   AF-A0A6P1MFU9-F1
#
_cell.length_a   1.000
_cell.length_b   1.000
_cell.length_c   1.000
_cell.angle_alpha   90.00
_cell.angle_beta   90.00
_cell.angle_gamma   90.00
#
_symmetry.space_group_name_H-M   'P 1'
#
loop_
_entity.id
_entity.type
_entity.pdbx_description
1 polymer ?
#
loop_
_entity_poly.entity_id
_entity_poly.type
_entity_poly.pdbx_seq_one_letter_code
_entity_poly.pdbx_strand_id
1 'polypeptide(L)'
;MATSSFKKDKKTEAAEEKSAVPATVPAAELSHPASEIPPIGGIAGDFEEGDFRLPRINIVQSVGPLSEDFDPGAVVLNKDIIVLPASTDPKTWGEALNVTILNAKKQFSENLPYESDETPETVDTLDEVHERGGWIDWRNDEKPPWRPMLTALVLIESPTEELAEEFSIQGPDGKAYELALWTMKGSAYSRAGKAINTAARFALRNKETGLPELHKGKWTLQVRREKLGTNLVFVPRLRQHGKHGDEFIEFLTTLL
;
A
#
# COMPACT_ATOMS: atom_id res chain seq x y z
N MET A 1 27.93 26.26 -63.57
CA MET A 1 26.70 25.75 -64.21
C MET A 1 27.01 24.31 -64.62
N ALA A 2 26.53 23.29 -63.91
CA ALA A 2 25.30 22.51 -64.20
C ALA A 2 25.33 21.92 -65.63
N THR A 3 25.13 20.63 -65.94
CA THR A 3 24.53 19.49 -65.23
C THR A 3 24.66 18.24 -66.12
N SER A 4 24.67 17.04 -65.50
CA SER A 4 23.97 15.79 -65.90
C SER A 4 24.16 15.19 -67.31
N SER A 5 24.45 13.88 -67.39
CA SER A 5 23.47 12.87 -67.87
C SER A 5 24.03 11.44 -67.98
N PHE A 6 23.07 10.50 -67.95
CA PHE A 6 23.08 9.08 -67.65
C PHE A 6 23.01 8.17 -68.91
N LYS A 7 23.08 6.84 -68.68
CA LYS A 7 22.61 5.65 -69.45
C LYS A 7 23.56 5.05 -70.51
N LYS A 8 23.57 3.74 -70.80
CA LYS A 8 23.03 2.46 -70.25
C LYS A 8 23.35 1.37 -71.30
N ASP A 9 23.51 0.10 -70.90
CA ASP A 9 23.07 -1.14 -71.60
C ASP A 9 23.81 -2.36 -71.00
N LYS A 10 23.35 -3.62 -70.92
CA LYS A 10 22.06 -4.34 -71.10
C LYS A 10 22.33 -5.84 -70.78
N LYS A 11 21.42 -6.51 -70.03
CA LYS A 11 20.88 -7.92 -70.09
C LYS A 11 21.71 -9.01 -70.85
N THR A 12 21.76 -10.32 -70.56
CA THR A 12 21.19 -11.37 -69.65
C THR A 12 21.96 -12.68 -69.98
N GLU A 13 21.91 -13.74 -69.14
CA GLU A 13 21.53 -15.14 -69.52
C GLU A 13 22.26 -16.28 -68.76
N ALA A 14 21.46 -17.31 -68.45
CA ALA A 14 21.73 -18.74 -68.18
C ALA A 14 22.17 -19.27 -66.79
N ALA A 15 21.62 -20.45 -66.49
CA ALA A 15 21.50 -21.17 -65.23
C ALA A 15 22.26 -22.52 -65.22
N GLU A 16 22.53 -23.04 -64.01
CA GLU A 16 22.73 -24.46 -63.54
C GLU A 16 23.77 -25.36 -64.26
N GLU A 17 24.59 -26.24 -63.64
CA GLU A 17 24.46 -27.02 -62.39
C GLU A 17 25.82 -27.64 -61.95
N LYS A 18 26.02 -27.73 -60.61
CA LYS A 18 26.76 -28.72 -59.77
C LYS A 18 28.22 -29.17 -60.07
N SER A 19 29.12 -28.93 -59.10
CA SER A 19 29.98 -29.98 -58.51
C SER A 19 30.64 -29.58 -57.17
N ALA A 20 30.41 -30.43 -56.17
CA ALA A 20 31.10 -30.73 -54.90
C ALA A 20 31.97 -29.69 -54.13
N VAL A 21 31.65 -29.63 -52.82
CA VAL A 21 32.19 -28.80 -51.71
C VAL A 21 33.64 -29.14 -51.31
N PRO A 22 34.33 -28.25 -50.58
CA PRO A 22 34.62 -28.58 -49.19
C PRO A 22 34.32 -27.44 -48.20
N ALA A 23 33.85 -27.84 -47.01
CA ALA A 23 33.39 -26.97 -45.94
C ALA A 23 34.53 -26.20 -45.26
N THR A 24 34.26 -24.96 -44.87
CA THR A 24 35.00 -24.26 -43.81
C THR A 24 34.01 -23.43 -42.98
N VAL A 25 33.74 -23.96 -41.79
CA VAL A 25 33.23 -23.40 -40.53
C VAL A 25 32.45 -22.06 -40.60
N PRO A 26 31.14 -22.05 -40.28
CA PRO A 26 30.43 -20.80 -39.99
C PRO A 26 31.00 -20.19 -38.72
N ALA A 27 31.20 -18.86 -38.72
CA ALA A 27 31.40 -18.11 -37.50
C ALA A 27 30.29 -18.49 -36.52
N ALA A 28 30.68 -18.97 -35.33
CA ALA A 28 29.75 -19.17 -34.24
C ALA A 28 29.06 -17.81 -34.00
N GLU A 29 27.81 -17.70 -34.42
CA GLU A 29 26.89 -16.80 -33.73
C GLU A 29 26.93 -17.25 -32.28
N LEU A 30 27.59 -16.44 -31.45
CA LEU A 30 27.39 -16.48 -30.02
C LEU A 30 25.93 -16.11 -29.80
N SER A 31 25.04 -17.10 -29.94
CA SER A 31 23.78 -17.11 -29.26
C SER A 31 24.16 -17.09 -27.78
N HIS A 32 24.24 -15.90 -27.23
CA HIS A 32 24.19 -15.72 -25.80
C HIS A 32 22.93 -16.49 -25.39
N PRO A 33 23.00 -17.51 -24.52
CA PRO A 33 21.77 -17.94 -23.86
C PRO A 33 21.24 -16.66 -23.21
N ALA A 34 20.03 -16.26 -23.60
CA ALA A 34 19.36 -15.12 -23.00
C ALA A 34 19.41 -15.36 -21.49
N SER A 35 20.24 -14.58 -20.80
CA SER A 35 20.30 -14.64 -19.35
C SER A 35 18.92 -14.21 -18.87
N GLU A 36 18.15 -15.18 -18.37
CA GLU A 36 16.78 -15.01 -17.85
C GLU A 36 16.72 -14.14 -16.58
N ILE A 37 17.87 -13.69 -16.08
CA ILE A 37 17.98 -12.84 -14.90
C ILE A 37 17.90 -11.37 -15.35
N PRO A 38 16.98 -10.57 -14.81
CA PRO A 38 16.88 -9.15 -15.12
C PRO A 38 18.16 -8.38 -14.73
N PRO A 39 18.44 -7.22 -15.37
CA PRO A 39 19.58 -6.38 -15.02
C PRO A 39 19.45 -5.84 -13.59
N ILE A 40 20.54 -5.25 -13.05
CA ILE A 40 20.54 -4.63 -11.72
C ILE A 40 19.35 -3.65 -11.58
N GLY A 41 18.56 -3.83 -10.51
CA GLY A 41 17.35 -3.06 -10.25
C GLY A 41 16.09 -3.55 -10.97
N GLY A 42 16.18 -4.65 -11.73
CA GLY A 42 15.05 -5.23 -12.44
C GLY A 42 14.42 -6.41 -11.69
N ILE A 43 13.11 -6.55 -11.87
CA ILE A 43 12.30 -7.72 -11.52
C ILE A 43 11.68 -8.26 -12.82
N ALA A 44 11.51 -9.57 -12.95
CA ALA A 44 10.93 -10.20 -14.14
C ALA A 44 10.11 -11.43 -13.74
N GLY A 45 9.08 -11.74 -14.52
CA GLY A 45 8.12 -12.82 -14.26
C GLY A 45 6.69 -12.29 -14.08
N ASP A 46 5.77 -13.23 -13.90
CA ASP A 46 4.37 -12.92 -13.59
C ASP A 46 4.23 -12.77 -12.07
N PHE A 47 3.87 -11.56 -11.61
CA PHE A 47 3.68 -11.26 -10.20
C PHE A 47 2.20 -11.01 -9.91
N GLU A 48 1.72 -11.55 -8.80
CA GLU A 48 0.41 -11.29 -8.23
C GLU A 48 0.52 -10.42 -6.98
N GLU A 49 -0.60 -9.89 -6.47
CA GLU A 49 -0.60 -9.05 -5.26
C GLU A 49 0.01 -9.78 -4.04
N GLY A 50 -0.13 -11.10 -3.98
CA GLY A 50 0.41 -11.94 -2.91
C GLY A 50 1.93 -12.07 -2.89
N ASP A 51 2.62 -11.78 -4.00
CA ASP A 51 4.08 -11.83 -4.08
C ASP A 51 4.75 -10.64 -3.40
N PHE A 52 3.98 -9.58 -3.13
CA PHE A 52 4.47 -8.38 -2.48
C PHE A 52 4.13 -8.39 -1.00
N ARG A 53 5.16 -8.28 -0.15
CA ARG A 53 4.99 -8.15 1.30
C ARG A 53 5.19 -6.70 1.72
N LEU A 54 4.08 -5.96 1.84
CA LEU A 54 4.10 -4.64 2.45
C LEU A 54 4.15 -4.71 3.98
N PRO A 55 4.97 -3.88 4.65
CA PRO A 55 4.93 -3.70 6.09
C PRO A 55 3.52 -3.33 6.58
N ARG A 56 3.23 -3.57 7.86
CA ARG A 56 1.92 -3.28 8.46
C ARG A 56 2.07 -2.50 9.74
N ILE A 57 1.20 -1.51 9.97
CA ILE A 57 1.09 -0.89 11.29
C ILE A 57 -0.04 -1.48 12.11
N ASN A 58 0.23 -1.65 13.41
CA ASN A 58 -0.73 -2.17 14.37
C ASN A 58 -0.74 -1.28 15.63
N ILE A 59 -1.93 -1.03 16.18
CA ILE A 59 -2.09 -0.44 17.50
C ILE A 59 -2.14 -1.57 18.51
N VAL A 60 -1.18 -1.58 19.44
CA VAL A 60 -1.10 -2.60 20.48
C VAL A 60 -2.29 -2.45 21.43
N GLN A 61 -3.06 -3.53 21.62
CA GLN A 61 -4.17 -3.56 22.56
C GLN A 61 -3.71 -4.13 23.91
N SER A 62 -4.54 -4.04 24.94
CA SER A 62 -4.21 -4.60 26.27
C SER A 62 -4.19 -6.14 26.32
N VAL A 63 -4.67 -6.80 25.27
CA VAL A 63 -4.76 -8.26 25.15
C VAL A 63 -4.37 -8.71 23.74
N GLY A 64 -3.84 -9.92 23.64
CA GLY A 64 -3.42 -10.55 22.38
C GLY A 64 -1.89 -10.56 22.21
N PRO A 65 -1.39 -11.19 21.13
CA PRO A 65 0.04 -11.50 21.01
C PRO A 65 0.97 -10.28 21.07
N LEU A 66 0.54 -9.15 20.49
CA LEU A 66 1.35 -7.92 20.51
C LEU A 66 1.56 -7.33 21.90
N SER A 67 0.69 -7.64 22.87
CA SER A 67 0.81 -7.15 24.25
C SER A 67 1.86 -7.90 25.08
N GLU A 68 2.38 -9.01 24.55
CA GLU A 68 3.47 -9.78 25.18
C GLU A 68 4.83 -9.10 24.97
N ASP A 69 5.01 -8.45 23.81
CA ASP A 69 6.28 -7.83 23.41
C ASP A 69 6.27 -6.30 23.45
N PHE A 70 5.09 -5.66 23.39
CA PHE A 70 4.97 -4.21 23.27
C PHE A 70 3.98 -3.60 24.26
N ASP A 71 4.23 -2.36 24.64
CA ASP A 71 3.35 -1.62 25.54
C ASP A 71 1.97 -1.33 24.90
N PRO A 72 0.86 -1.61 25.60
CA PRO A 72 -0.47 -1.29 25.12
C PRO A 72 -0.65 0.21 24.81
N GLY A 73 -1.13 0.49 23.60
CA GLY A 73 -1.30 1.85 23.07
C GLY A 73 -0.16 2.33 22.18
N ALA A 74 0.96 1.60 22.10
CA ALA A 74 1.98 1.86 21.09
C ALA A 74 1.47 1.56 19.68
N VAL A 75 2.10 2.18 18.67
CA VAL A 75 1.95 1.82 17.25
C VAL A 75 3.24 1.16 16.82
N VAL A 76 3.12 -0.07 16.31
CA VAL A 76 4.24 -0.87 15.83
C VAL A 76 4.15 -1.06 14.33
N LEU A 77 5.24 -0.79 13.62
CA LEU A 77 5.50 -1.15 12.24
C LEU A 77 6.03 -2.58 12.21
N ASN A 78 5.53 -3.39 11.27
CA ASN A 78 5.90 -4.78 11.00
C ASN A 78 6.01 -5.72 12.23
N LYS A 79 5.43 -5.32 13.37
CA LYS A 79 5.52 -6.02 14.67
C LYS A 79 6.95 -6.10 15.23
N ASP A 80 7.81 -5.16 14.87
CA ASP A 80 9.21 -5.11 15.32
C ASP A 80 9.62 -3.69 15.75
N ILE A 81 9.23 -2.66 15.00
CA ILE A 81 9.66 -1.28 15.21
C ILE A 81 8.53 -0.46 15.82
N ILE A 82 8.79 0.20 16.95
CA ILE A 82 7.84 1.15 17.57
C ILE A 82 7.94 2.49 16.83
N VAL A 83 6.89 2.86 16.10
CA VAL A 83 6.80 4.16 15.39
C VAL A 83 6.02 5.21 16.17
N LEU A 84 5.28 4.81 17.19
CA LEU A 84 4.70 5.72 18.17
C LEU A 84 4.69 5.03 19.54
N PRO A 85 5.46 5.49 20.54
CA PRO A 85 5.42 4.90 21.87
C PRO A 85 4.07 5.08 22.54
N ALA A 86 3.76 4.22 23.51
CA ALA A 86 2.56 4.36 24.32
C ALA A 86 2.59 5.68 25.12
N SER A 87 1.43 6.32 25.26
CA SER A 87 1.30 7.54 26.09
C SER A 87 1.62 7.23 27.55
N THR A 88 2.37 8.12 28.22
CA THR A 88 2.65 8.05 29.66
C THR A 88 1.38 8.11 30.51
N ASP A 89 0.37 8.86 30.07
CA ASP A 89 -1.00 8.75 30.58
C ASP A 89 -1.92 8.16 29.48
N PRO A 90 -2.42 6.92 29.64
CA PRO A 90 -3.25 6.28 28.63
C PRO A 90 -4.63 6.96 28.47
N LYS A 91 -5.04 7.87 29.36
CA LYS A 91 -6.32 8.60 29.26
C LYS A 91 -6.22 9.85 28.39
N THR A 92 -5.01 10.35 28.15
CA THR A 92 -4.77 11.53 27.32
C THR A 92 -4.34 11.12 25.92
N TRP A 93 -4.42 12.07 24.99
CA TRP A 93 -3.83 11.89 23.68
C TRP A 93 -2.33 12.15 23.78
N GLY A 94 -1.52 11.12 23.53
CA GLY A 94 -0.07 11.22 23.53
C GLY A 94 0.48 11.98 22.32
N GLU A 95 1.75 11.72 22.00
CA GLU A 95 2.41 12.26 20.80
C GLU A 95 1.68 11.87 19.52
N ALA A 96 1.97 12.61 18.44
CA ALA A 96 1.35 12.43 17.15
C ALA A 96 2.36 11.91 16.14
N LEU A 97 2.00 10.80 15.48
CA LEU A 97 2.73 10.28 14.34
C LEU A 97 2.23 10.96 13.06
N ASN A 98 3.16 11.56 12.31
CA ASN A 98 2.86 12.12 10.99
C ASN A 98 2.71 11.00 9.97
N VAL A 99 1.57 10.98 9.29
CA VAL A 99 1.28 10.00 8.23
C VAL A 99 0.65 10.69 7.04
N THR A 100 0.76 10.04 5.87
CA THR A 100 0.02 10.40 4.66
C THR A 100 -0.78 9.19 4.21
N ILE A 101 -2.09 9.38 3.99
CA ILE A 101 -2.96 8.32 3.48
C ILE A 101 -2.87 8.37 1.95
N LEU A 102 -2.32 7.33 1.31
CA LEU A 102 -2.12 7.33 -0.14
C LEU A 102 -3.39 6.86 -0.87
N ASN A 103 -3.92 5.71 -0.45
CA ASN A 103 -5.18 5.15 -0.92
C ASN A 103 -5.87 4.38 0.21
N ALA A 104 -7.13 4.02 0.01
CA ALA A 104 -7.87 3.20 0.95
C ALA A 104 -8.95 2.36 0.25
N LYS A 105 -9.03 1.07 0.62
CA LYS A 105 -10.05 0.13 0.15
C LYS A 105 -11.00 -0.20 1.31
N LYS A 106 -12.30 0.08 1.10
CA LYS A 106 -13.36 -0.37 2.03
C LYS A 106 -13.76 -1.78 1.66
N GLN A 107 -13.87 -2.64 2.66
CA GLN A 107 -14.32 -4.02 2.54
C GLN A 107 -15.19 -4.38 3.74
N PHE A 108 -15.67 -5.62 3.78
CA PHE A 108 -16.43 -6.18 4.87
C PHE A 108 -15.79 -7.51 5.27
N SER A 109 -15.69 -7.77 6.57
CA SER A 109 -15.14 -9.03 7.08
C SER A 109 -16.09 -9.68 8.06
N GLU A 110 -16.04 -10.99 8.16
CA GLU A 110 -16.82 -11.73 9.15
C GLU A 110 -16.47 -11.31 10.58
N ASN A 111 -17.50 -11.38 11.42
CA ASN A 111 -17.45 -10.99 12.81
C ASN A 111 -17.34 -12.20 13.73
N LEU A 112 -16.37 -13.05 13.43
CA LEU A 112 -16.09 -14.25 14.20
C LEU A 112 -15.78 -13.92 15.67
N PRO A 113 -16.17 -14.81 16.61
CA PRO A 113 -15.70 -14.76 18.00
C PRO A 113 -14.18 -14.78 18.08
N TYR A 114 -13.63 -14.15 19.13
CA TYR A 114 -12.18 -14.07 19.32
C TYR A 114 -11.51 -15.44 19.48
N GLU A 115 -12.25 -16.41 20.02
CA GLU A 115 -11.80 -17.79 20.28
C GLU A 115 -11.96 -18.72 19.05
N SER A 116 -12.40 -18.19 17.91
CA SER A 116 -12.51 -19.01 16.69
C SER A 116 -11.14 -19.21 16.03
N ASP A 117 -10.84 -20.44 15.65
CA ASP A 117 -9.66 -20.79 14.83
C ASP A 117 -9.89 -20.52 13.33
N GLU A 118 -11.11 -20.10 12.94
CA GLU A 118 -11.44 -19.80 11.57
C GLU A 118 -10.88 -18.45 11.13
N THR A 119 -10.36 -18.40 9.89
CA THR A 119 -9.95 -17.15 9.28
C THR A 119 -11.19 -16.43 8.73
N PRO A 120 -11.47 -15.19 9.14
CA PRO A 120 -12.67 -14.48 8.70
C PRO A 120 -12.63 -14.23 7.21
N GLU A 121 -13.72 -14.57 6.51
CA GLU A 121 -13.90 -14.20 5.11
C GLU A 121 -13.94 -12.67 4.97
N THR A 122 -13.48 -12.17 3.82
CA THR A 122 -13.57 -10.77 3.44
C THR A 122 -14.22 -10.64 2.06
N VAL A 123 -15.13 -9.69 1.93
CA VAL A 123 -15.85 -9.35 0.68
C VAL A 123 -15.75 -7.86 0.41
N ASP A 124 -15.88 -7.47 -0.86
CA ASP A 124 -15.62 -6.10 -1.29
C ASP A 124 -16.88 -5.21 -1.21
N THR A 125 -18.06 -5.82 -1.27
CA THR A 125 -19.32 -5.08 -1.36
C THR A 125 -20.31 -5.44 -0.24
N LEU A 126 -21.25 -4.54 0.01
CA LEU A 126 -22.35 -4.81 0.94
C LEU A 126 -23.38 -5.78 0.34
N ASP A 127 -23.49 -5.81 -0.99
CA ASP A 127 -24.39 -6.73 -1.69
C ASP A 127 -23.92 -8.18 -1.51
N GLU A 128 -22.61 -8.44 -1.62
CA GLU A 128 -22.02 -9.75 -1.31
C GLU A 128 -22.25 -10.20 0.15
N VAL A 129 -22.30 -9.25 1.10
CA VAL A 129 -22.68 -9.55 2.49
C VAL A 129 -24.14 -10.00 2.57
N HIS A 130 -25.04 -9.31 1.86
CA HIS A 130 -26.46 -9.68 1.82
C HIS A 130 -26.71 -11.01 1.09
N GLU A 131 -25.97 -11.28 0.01
CA GLU A 131 -26.01 -12.56 -0.72
C GLU A 131 -25.59 -13.74 0.16
N ARG A 132 -24.66 -13.51 1.10
CA ARG A 132 -24.28 -14.45 2.16
C ARG A 132 -25.25 -14.50 3.34
N GLY A 133 -26.41 -13.82 3.25
CA GLY A 133 -27.41 -13.74 4.32
C GLY A 133 -26.97 -12.90 5.53
N GLY A 134 -25.88 -12.16 5.42
CA GLY A 134 -25.29 -11.34 6.48
C GLY A 134 -25.87 -9.93 6.58
N TRP A 135 -25.45 -9.21 7.62
CA TRP A 135 -25.76 -7.79 7.82
C TRP A 135 -24.69 -7.14 8.72
N ILE A 136 -24.68 -5.79 8.76
CA ILE A 136 -23.61 -5.00 9.41
C ILE A 136 -24.05 -4.17 10.63
N ASP A 137 -25.36 -4.06 10.88
CA ASP A 137 -25.93 -3.28 11.97
C ASP A 137 -26.45 -4.18 13.11
N TRP A 138 -26.51 -3.68 14.34
CA TRP A 138 -27.14 -4.43 15.43
C TRP A 138 -28.63 -4.61 15.18
N ARG A 139 -29.16 -5.82 15.40
CA ARG A 139 -30.58 -6.16 15.22
C ARG A 139 -31.06 -6.92 16.44
N ASN A 140 -32.03 -6.40 17.19
CA ASN A 140 -32.60 -7.09 18.36
C ASN A 140 -31.54 -7.63 19.34
N ASP A 141 -30.55 -6.80 19.70
CA ASP A 141 -29.38 -7.15 20.53
C ASP A 141 -28.45 -8.24 19.94
N GLU A 142 -28.68 -8.66 18.69
CA GLU A 142 -27.81 -9.55 17.95
C GLU A 142 -26.65 -8.76 17.31
N LYS A 143 -25.44 -9.23 17.60
CA LYS A 143 -24.20 -8.71 17.04
C LYS A 143 -24.16 -9.01 15.54
N PRO A 144 -23.86 -8.04 14.67
CA PRO A 144 -23.85 -8.28 13.24
C PRO A 144 -22.78 -9.31 12.84
N PRO A 145 -23.11 -10.29 11.99
CA PRO A 145 -22.19 -11.33 11.55
C PRO A 145 -21.09 -10.79 10.63
N TRP A 146 -21.27 -9.59 10.08
CA TRP A 146 -20.26 -8.89 9.28
C TRP A 146 -19.95 -7.54 9.88
N ARG A 147 -18.74 -7.03 9.61
CA ARG A 147 -18.32 -5.69 10.03
C ARG A 147 -17.60 -4.98 8.91
N PRO A 148 -17.81 -3.67 8.75
CA PRO A 148 -17.03 -2.88 7.82
C PRO A 148 -15.57 -2.80 8.27
N MET A 149 -14.69 -2.78 7.29
CA MET A 149 -13.26 -2.56 7.47
C MET A 149 -12.71 -1.62 6.39
N LEU A 150 -11.58 -1.00 6.68
CA LEU A 150 -10.86 -0.16 5.73
C LEU A 150 -9.38 -0.56 5.79
N THR A 151 -8.78 -0.91 4.65
CA THR A 151 -7.34 -1.07 4.53
C THR A 151 -6.80 0.14 3.80
N ALA A 152 -5.87 0.88 4.42
CA ALA A 152 -5.22 2.04 3.82
C ALA A 152 -3.74 1.75 3.57
N LEU A 153 -3.24 2.16 2.41
CA LEU A 153 -1.80 2.33 2.20
C LEU A 153 -1.40 3.68 2.80
N VAL A 154 -0.46 3.65 3.74
CA VAL A 154 0.01 4.83 4.47
C VAL A 154 1.51 5.01 4.25
N LEU A 155 1.93 6.26 4.10
CA LEU A 155 3.32 6.66 4.17
C LEU A 155 3.57 7.25 5.56
N ILE A 156 4.50 6.68 6.30
CA ILE A 156 4.83 7.09 7.67
C ILE A 156 6.08 7.93 7.60
N GLU A 157 6.06 9.13 8.18
CA GLU A 157 7.28 9.92 8.40
C GLU A 157 8.03 9.34 9.60
N SER A 158 9.36 9.16 9.48
CA SER A 158 10.15 8.72 10.63
C SER A 158 9.95 9.68 11.80
N PRO A 159 9.57 9.19 13.00
CA PRO A 159 9.28 10.05 14.14
C PRO A 159 10.55 10.59 14.80
N THR A 160 11.72 9.98 14.54
CA THR A 160 13.01 10.33 15.14
C THR A 160 14.13 10.19 14.12
N GLU A 161 15.29 10.82 14.38
CA GLU A 161 16.47 10.67 13.52
C GLU A 161 17.04 9.26 13.62
N GLU A 162 16.99 8.64 14.80
CA GLU A 162 17.48 7.29 15.04
C GLU A 162 16.69 6.25 14.23
N LEU A 163 15.37 6.42 14.12
CA LEU A 163 14.54 5.54 13.29
C LEU A 163 14.66 5.82 11.79
N ALA A 164 15.23 6.95 11.39
CA ALA A 164 15.29 7.30 9.96
C ALA A 164 16.14 6.32 9.14
N GLU A 165 17.11 5.63 9.78
CA GLU A 165 17.95 4.62 9.14
C GLU A 165 17.19 3.30 8.83
N GLU A 166 16.09 3.04 9.53
CA GLU A 166 15.24 1.86 9.33
C GLU A 166 14.18 2.06 8.24
N PHE A 167 14.02 3.30 7.75
CA PHE A 167 12.99 3.70 6.80
C PHE A 167 13.56 3.70 5.37
N SER A 168 12.88 3.01 4.46
CA SER A 168 13.41 2.69 3.13
C SER A 168 13.29 3.80 2.07
N ILE A 169 12.51 4.85 2.35
CA ILE A 169 12.17 5.89 1.36
C ILE A 169 12.70 7.25 1.82
N GLN A 170 13.39 7.98 0.94
CA GLN A 170 13.85 9.34 1.22
C GLN A 170 12.97 10.36 0.50
N GLY A 171 12.40 11.30 1.25
CA GLY A 171 11.55 12.35 0.72
C GLY A 171 12.35 13.57 0.23
N PRO A 172 11.72 14.43 -0.60
CA PRO A 172 12.36 15.64 -1.12
C PRO A 172 12.64 16.69 -0.03
N ASP A 173 12.00 16.56 1.13
CA ASP A 173 12.24 17.38 2.32
C ASP A 173 13.40 16.89 3.20
N GLY A 174 14.12 15.86 2.75
CA GLY A 174 15.26 15.27 3.47
C GLY A 174 14.87 14.36 4.63
N LYS A 175 13.59 13.99 4.76
CA LYS A 175 13.11 13.06 5.78
C LYS A 175 12.99 11.64 5.24
N ALA A 176 13.10 10.68 6.15
CA ALA A 176 12.89 9.27 5.85
C ALA A 176 11.41 8.87 6.04
N TYR A 177 10.95 7.99 5.17
CA TYR A 177 9.56 7.52 5.05
C TYR A 177 9.49 6.01 4.85
N GLU A 178 8.37 5.41 5.24
CA GLU A 178 8.13 3.98 5.07
C GLU A 178 6.68 3.73 4.65
N LEU A 179 6.50 2.80 3.72
CA LEU A 179 5.18 2.38 3.26
C LEU A 179 4.65 1.28 4.17
N ALA A 180 3.39 1.41 4.59
CA ALA A 180 2.74 0.38 5.37
C ALA A 180 1.25 0.26 5.02
N LEU A 181 0.72 -0.94 5.22
CA LEU A 181 -0.72 -1.18 5.24
C LEU A 181 -1.26 -0.99 6.65
N TRP A 182 -2.38 -0.27 6.75
CA TRP A 182 -3.14 -0.16 7.98
C TRP A 182 -4.56 -0.70 7.80
N THR A 183 -4.82 -1.86 8.37
CA THR A 183 -6.16 -2.47 8.38
C THR A 183 -6.93 -2.03 9.63
N MET A 184 -8.02 -1.30 9.41
CA MET A 184 -8.89 -0.75 10.46
C MET A 184 -10.19 -1.54 10.53
N LYS A 185 -10.45 -2.15 11.69
CA LYS A 185 -11.72 -2.83 12.04
C LYS A 185 -12.32 -2.23 13.32
N GLY A 186 -13.61 -2.43 13.56
CA GLY A 186 -14.26 -2.07 14.82
C GLY A 186 -14.11 -0.58 15.20
N SER A 187 -13.51 -0.31 16.36
CA SER A 187 -13.27 1.06 16.86
C SER A 187 -12.31 1.83 15.94
N ALA A 188 -11.27 1.20 15.40
CA ALA A 188 -10.34 1.85 14.48
C ALA A 188 -11.04 2.27 13.18
N TYR A 189 -11.90 1.42 12.61
CA TYR A 189 -12.73 1.81 11.46
C TYR A 189 -13.66 2.98 11.80
N SER A 190 -14.35 2.88 12.94
CA SER A 190 -15.29 3.92 13.38
C SER A 190 -14.65 5.28 13.61
N ARG A 191 -13.39 5.31 14.07
CA ARG A 191 -12.67 6.55 14.40
C ARG A 191 -11.80 7.06 13.25
N ALA A 192 -10.88 6.24 12.74
CA ALA A 192 -9.95 6.63 11.69
C ALA A 192 -10.49 6.34 10.29
N GLY A 193 -11.07 5.16 10.07
CA GLY A 193 -11.59 4.78 8.75
C GLY A 193 -12.69 5.73 8.25
N LYS A 194 -13.65 6.09 9.12
CA LYS A 194 -14.66 7.09 8.79
C LYS A 194 -14.06 8.48 8.55
N ALA A 195 -13.04 8.88 9.29
CA ALA A 195 -12.36 10.16 9.07
C ALA A 195 -11.69 10.23 7.68
N ILE A 196 -11.07 9.13 7.23
CA ILE A 196 -10.53 9.00 5.85
C ILE A 196 -11.65 9.15 4.82
N ASN A 197 -12.74 8.40 4.98
CA ASN A 197 -13.89 8.48 4.07
C ASN A 197 -14.49 9.89 4.00
N THR A 198 -14.62 10.57 5.14
CA THR A 198 -15.10 11.94 5.21
C THR A 198 -14.14 12.90 4.50
N ALA A 199 -12.82 12.79 4.74
CA ALA A 199 -11.85 13.64 4.07
C ALA A 199 -11.85 13.41 2.56
N ALA A 200 -11.82 12.16 2.10
CA ALA A 200 -11.91 11.77 0.69
C ALA A 200 -13.13 12.38 -0.02
N ARG A 201 -14.25 12.51 0.70
CA ARG A 201 -15.49 13.03 0.13
C ARG A 201 -15.57 14.56 0.13
N PHE A 202 -15.03 15.21 1.15
CA PHE A 202 -15.30 16.64 1.41
C PHE A 202 -14.07 17.56 1.40
N ALA A 203 -12.92 17.09 1.87
CA ALA A 203 -11.73 17.94 2.06
C ALA A 203 -10.61 17.68 1.03
N LEU A 204 -10.45 16.41 0.65
CA LEU A 204 -9.42 15.87 -0.22
C LEU A 204 -10.08 15.22 -1.43
N ARG A 205 -10.76 16.05 -2.22
CA ARG A 205 -11.46 15.65 -3.44
C ARG A 205 -11.11 16.60 -4.55
N ASN A 206 -10.80 16.05 -5.72
CA ASN A 206 -10.67 16.84 -6.93
C ASN A 206 -12.04 17.45 -7.28
N LYS A 207 -12.10 18.78 -7.48
CA LYS A 207 -13.38 19.46 -7.75
C LYS A 207 -13.94 19.17 -9.14
N GLU A 208 -13.08 18.85 -10.10
CA GLU A 208 -13.44 18.63 -11.50
C GLU A 208 -13.82 17.17 -11.73
N THR A 209 -12.94 16.23 -11.37
CA THR A 209 -13.17 14.80 -11.58
C THR A 209 -14.04 14.18 -10.48
N GLY A 210 -14.10 14.83 -9.32
CA GLY A 210 -14.80 14.30 -8.16
C GLY A 210 -14.13 13.10 -7.50
N LEU A 211 -12.92 12.72 -7.93
CA LEU A 211 -12.16 11.62 -7.37
C LEU A 211 -11.47 12.03 -6.04
N PRO A 212 -11.32 11.10 -5.09
CA PRO A 212 -10.53 11.35 -3.88
C PRO A 212 -9.06 11.66 -4.19
N GLU A 213 -8.48 12.60 -3.45
CA GLU A 213 -7.06 12.99 -3.51
C GLU A 213 -6.43 12.86 -2.12
N LEU A 214 -6.60 11.68 -1.49
CA LEU A 214 -6.16 11.41 -0.12
C LEU A 214 -4.67 11.71 0.10
N HIS A 215 -3.83 11.35 -0.87
CA HIS A 215 -2.38 11.56 -0.85
C HIS A 215 -1.97 13.04 -0.71
N LYS A 216 -2.85 14.00 -1.02
CA LYS A 216 -2.55 15.43 -0.88
C LYS A 216 -2.68 15.96 0.55
N GLY A 217 -3.31 15.21 1.46
CA GLY A 217 -3.54 15.65 2.83
C GLY A 217 -2.41 15.28 3.79
N LYS A 218 -2.09 16.16 4.74
CA LYS A 218 -1.26 15.77 5.90
C LYS A 218 -2.15 15.23 7.00
N TRP A 219 -1.66 14.22 7.71
CA TRP A 219 -2.41 13.56 8.77
C TRP A 219 -1.56 13.35 10.01
N THR A 220 -2.21 13.42 11.16
CA THR A 220 -1.63 13.01 12.45
C THR A 220 -2.43 11.87 13.04
N LEU A 221 -1.73 10.81 13.44
CA LEU A 221 -2.26 9.67 14.17
C LEU A 221 -1.86 9.77 15.64
N GLN A 222 -2.84 9.68 16.53
CA GLN A 222 -2.64 9.59 17.97
C GLN A 222 -3.43 8.41 18.52
N VAL A 223 -3.01 7.87 19.66
CA VAL A 223 -3.68 6.76 20.33
C VAL A 223 -3.98 7.16 21.77
N ARG A 224 -5.13 6.70 22.28
CA ARG A 224 -5.45 6.73 23.71
C ARG A 224 -6.29 5.52 24.10
N ARG A 225 -6.38 5.25 25.39
CA ARG A 225 -7.32 4.28 25.95
C ARG A 225 -8.70 4.91 26.14
N GLU A 226 -9.74 4.19 25.76
CA GLU A 226 -11.12 4.59 25.92
C GLU A 226 -11.98 3.41 26.38
N LYS A 227 -13.03 3.70 27.16
CA LYS A 227 -14.03 2.70 27.55
C LYS A 227 -15.10 2.61 26.46
N LEU A 228 -15.22 1.46 25.81
CA LEU A 228 -16.27 1.16 24.84
C LEU A 228 -17.14 0.01 25.39
N GLY A 229 -18.34 0.35 25.85
CA GLY A 229 -19.19 -0.59 26.58
C GLY A 229 -18.52 -1.04 27.87
N THR A 230 -18.34 -2.35 28.03
CA THR A 230 -17.62 -2.97 29.16
C THR A 230 -16.10 -3.02 28.96
N ASN A 231 -15.61 -2.83 27.73
CA ASN A 231 -14.21 -3.05 27.38
C ASN A 231 -13.40 -1.75 27.44
N LEU A 232 -12.13 -1.86 27.86
CA LEU A 232 -11.13 -0.81 27.72
C LEU A 232 -10.24 -1.14 26.52
N VAL A 233 -10.24 -0.26 25.52
CA VAL A 233 -9.51 -0.47 24.27
C VAL A 233 -8.70 0.76 23.90
N PHE A 234 -7.59 0.55 23.21
CA PHE A 234 -6.81 1.65 22.64
C PHE A 234 -7.39 2.02 21.27
N VAL A 235 -7.79 3.28 21.13
CA VAL A 235 -8.48 3.80 19.95
C VAL A 235 -7.61 4.85 19.25
N PRO A 236 -7.60 4.85 17.91
CA PRO A 236 -6.93 5.91 17.17
C PRO A 236 -7.76 7.19 17.13
N ARG A 237 -7.05 8.31 17.02
CA ARG A 237 -7.56 9.56 16.46
C ARG A 237 -6.66 9.93 15.29
N LEU A 238 -7.23 9.85 14.10
CA LEU A 238 -6.61 10.30 12.88
C LEU A 238 -7.21 11.67 12.51
N ARG A 239 -6.36 12.68 12.33
CA ARG A 239 -6.79 14.05 11.96
C ARG A 239 -6.08 14.51 10.71
N GLN A 240 -6.87 14.90 9.71
CA GLN A 240 -6.37 15.62 8.55
C GLN A 240 -6.08 17.08 8.94
N HIS A 241 -4.94 17.61 8.54
CA HIS A 241 -4.60 19.01 8.71
C HIS A 241 -3.80 19.50 7.50
N GLY A 242 -4.26 20.58 6.86
CA GLY A 242 -3.54 21.16 5.72
C GLY A 242 -3.30 20.18 4.56
N LYS A 243 -2.43 20.59 3.64
CA LYS A 243 -2.06 19.82 2.45
C LYS A 243 -0.55 19.82 2.27
N HIS A 244 -0.05 18.81 1.59
CA HIS A 244 1.33 18.77 1.12
C HIS A 244 1.56 19.84 0.05
N GLY A 245 2.83 20.27 -0.09
CA GLY A 245 3.24 21.13 -1.20
C GLY A 245 3.39 20.32 -2.48
N ASP A 246 3.44 21.01 -3.62
CA ASP A 246 3.40 20.38 -4.95
C ASP A 246 4.58 19.41 -5.17
N GLU A 247 5.81 19.79 -4.79
CA GLU A 247 6.99 18.93 -4.89
C GLU A 247 6.83 17.60 -4.13
N PHE A 248 6.27 17.67 -2.92
CA PHE A 248 6.02 16.45 -2.14
C PHE A 248 4.88 15.62 -2.75
N ILE A 249 3.85 16.27 -3.30
CA ILE A 249 2.75 15.56 -3.99
C ILE A 249 3.29 14.83 -5.24
N GLU A 250 4.14 15.48 -6.04
CA GLU A 250 4.80 14.85 -7.19
C GLU A 250 5.62 13.63 -6.75
N PHE A 251 6.42 13.76 -5.69
CA PHE A 251 7.12 12.64 -5.09
C PHE A 251 6.18 11.48 -4.71
N LEU A 252 5.07 11.75 -4.02
CA LEU A 252 4.09 10.71 -3.65
C LEU A 252 3.52 9.97 -4.87
N THR A 253 3.35 10.65 -6.00
CA THR A 253 2.85 10.00 -7.23
C THR A 253 3.86 9.06 -7.88
N THR A 254 5.15 9.16 -7.53
CA THR A 254 6.17 8.19 -7.97
C THR A 254 6.17 6.89 -7.17
N LEU A 255 5.50 6.89 -6.01
CA LEU A 255 5.36 5.73 -5.12
C LEU A 255 4.12 4.87 -5.42
N LEU A 256 3.22 5.36 -6.30
CA LEU A 256 1.93 4.76 -6.65
C LEU A 256 1.92 4.27 -8.10
#